data_AF-A0AAD9ZBJ4-F1
#
_entry.id   AF-A0AAD9ZBJ4-F1
#
_cell.length_a   1.000
_cell.length_b   1.000
_cell.length_c   1.000
_cell.angle_alpha   90.00
_cell.angle_beta   90.00
_cell.angle_gamma   90.00
#
_symmetry.space_group_name_H-M   'P 1'
#
loop_
_entity.id
_entity.type
_entity.pdbx_description
1 polymer ?
#
loop_
_entity_poly.entity_id
_entity_poly.type
_entity_poly.pdbx_seq_one_letter_code
_entity_poly.pdbx_strand_id
1 'polypeptide(L)'
;MAKEQAPRKSVYLHCSSVFTGRNARVRKTKSVRKLLEKNKHSFGTLTNEYDLGTICNVVKELLDAGVFESASKAQAQFPELFQSSDGSWEESEPSDFEATKSEADAMEAMISSEEENIKKPDVLDPKISQCGKSDLKTANGRTELSLKCPTIGSRTLNLPPATLVTPTLHPLSLPYKTQHRLLTIIQVILEECCFDFGRLWLPEVLKARSCECVESIELTRWTRILVRYCKDLPSWATTEIPGVSFRDVLFKTHQIRHTAVHRQLVSVCKVEKMIESAASLTTVLKDTSRSKNIRLIQREVVAKIKELKRVQNELETKMSEKLTAIASEKSFVR
;
A
#
# COMPACT_ATOMS: atom_id res chain seq x y z
N MET A 1 35.38 6.92 6.57
CA MET A 1 34.02 6.80 7.16
C MET A 1 33.34 5.45 6.90
N ALA A 2 33.75 4.63 5.92
CA ALA A 2 33.07 3.35 5.59
C ALA A 2 33.21 2.21 6.63
N LYS A 3 34.24 2.21 7.48
CA LYS A 3 34.49 1.11 8.45
C LYS A 3 33.52 1.09 9.65
N GLU A 4 32.88 2.21 9.96
CA GLU A 4 32.06 2.36 11.18
C GLU A 4 30.58 2.00 10.97
N GLN A 5 30.12 1.98 9.71
CA GLN A 5 28.75 1.61 9.35
C GLN A 5 28.55 0.08 9.20
N ALA A 6 29.60 -0.67 8.89
CA ALA A 6 29.54 -2.13 8.73
C ALA A 6 28.89 -2.88 9.92
N PRO A 7 29.29 -2.63 11.19
CA PRO A 7 28.63 -3.29 12.33
C PRO A 7 27.18 -2.83 12.51
N ARG A 8 26.89 -1.53 12.27
CA ARG A 8 25.53 -0.97 12.40
C ARG A 8 24.55 -1.60 11.42
N LYS A 9 24.98 -1.77 10.17
CA LYS A 9 24.20 -2.37 9.07
C LYS A 9 23.90 -3.84 9.34
N SER A 10 24.92 -4.62 9.72
CA SER A 10 24.75 -6.05 10.04
C SER A 10 23.82 -6.25 11.24
N VAL A 11 24.00 -5.45 12.30
CA VAL A 11 23.12 -5.46 13.48
C VAL A 11 21.69 -5.10 13.12
N TYR A 12 21.46 -4.08 12.30
CA TYR A 12 20.12 -3.69 11.88
C TYR A 12 19.41 -4.83 11.13
N LEU A 13 20.07 -5.46 10.14
CA LEU A 13 19.47 -6.54 9.37
C LEU A 13 19.07 -7.74 10.23
N HIS A 14 19.96 -8.19 11.11
CA HIS A 14 19.74 -9.39 11.93
C HIS A 14 18.80 -9.15 13.13
N CYS A 15 18.79 -7.93 13.69
CA CYS A 15 17.97 -7.59 14.85
C CYS A 15 16.63 -6.93 14.48
N SER A 16 16.41 -6.60 13.20
CA SER A 16 15.19 -5.95 12.71
C SER A 16 13.92 -6.70 13.10
N SER A 17 13.90 -8.03 12.97
CA SER A 17 12.75 -8.88 13.30
C SER A 17 12.45 -8.93 14.80
N VAL A 18 13.49 -8.84 15.64
CA VAL A 18 13.40 -8.89 17.11
C VAL A 18 12.89 -7.58 17.69
N PHE A 19 13.37 -6.46 17.14
CA PHE A 19 13.01 -5.11 17.56
C PHE A 19 11.90 -4.53 16.67
N THR A 20 10.78 -5.26 16.54
CA THR A 20 9.56 -4.77 15.88
C THR A 20 8.47 -4.38 16.88
N GLY A 21 7.55 -3.52 16.46
CA GLY A 21 6.35 -3.16 17.24
C GLY A 21 6.69 -2.57 18.62
N ARG A 22 6.23 -3.23 19.69
CA ARG A 22 6.46 -2.78 21.08
C ARG A 22 7.94 -2.86 21.49
N ASN A 23 8.72 -3.77 20.89
CA ASN A 23 10.13 -3.94 21.21
C ASN A 23 11.01 -2.85 20.59
N ALA A 24 10.57 -2.25 19.48
CA ALA A 24 11.27 -1.12 18.83
C ALA A 24 11.34 0.14 19.71
N ARG A 25 10.44 0.25 20.70
CA ARG A 25 10.34 1.40 21.63
C ARG A 25 11.15 1.23 22.92
N VAL A 26 11.90 0.14 23.06
CA VAL A 26 12.71 -0.12 24.25
C VAL A 26 13.96 0.76 24.22
N ARG A 27 14.22 1.47 25.31
CA ARG A 27 15.38 2.38 25.46
C ARG A 27 16.32 2.01 26.61
N LYS A 28 15.83 1.23 27.58
CA LYS A 28 16.61 0.83 28.76
C LYS A 28 17.64 -0.24 28.38
N THR A 29 18.94 0.03 28.59
CA THR A 29 20.04 -0.90 28.23
C THR A 29 19.83 -2.31 28.82
N LYS A 30 19.37 -2.41 30.07
CA LYS A 30 19.09 -3.72 30.71
C LYS A 30 17.98 -4.50 29.99
N SER A 31 16.97 -3.81 29.48
CA SER A 31 15.86 -4.41 28.72
C SER A 31 16.28 -4.82 27.31
N VAL A 32 17.11 -4.00 26.65
CA VAL A 32 17.71 -4.33 25.34
C VAL A 32 18.57 -5.58 25.44
N ARG A 33 19.45 -5.65 26.45
CA ARG A 33 20.30 -6.82 26.71
C ARG A 33 19.46 -8.09 26.95
N LYS A 34 18.42 -7.99 27.77
CA LYS A 34 17.51 -9.12 28.04
C LYS A 34 16.80 -9.62 26.77
N LEU A 35 16.40 -8.71 25.88
CA LEU A 35 15.78 -9.06 24.60
C LEU A 35 16.76 -9.70 23.63
N LEU A 36 18.01 -9.24 23.61
CA LEU A 36 19.08 -9.86 22.82
C LEU A 36 19.41 -11.26 23.34
N GLU A 37 19.59 -11.43 24.66
CA GLU A 37 19.87 -12.74 25.25
C GLU A 37 18.75 -13.76 24.98
N LYS A 38 17.49 -13.32 25.07
CA LYS A 38 16.32 -14.17 24.78
C LYS A 38 16.28 -14.64 23.32
N ASN A 39 16.72 -13.80 22.38
CA ASN A 39 16.67 -14.08 20.95
C ASN A 39 18.06 -14.38 20.36
N LYS A 40 19.04 -14.75 21.21
CA LYS A 40 20.44 -14.97 20.79
C LYS A 40 20.58 -15.96 19.64
N HIS A 41 19.71 -16.98 19.62
CA HIS A 41 19.67 -17.99 18.57
C HIS A 41 19.23 -17.44 17.20
N SER A 42 18.49 -16.31 17.16
CA SER A 42 17.97 -15.71 15.92
C SER A 42 19.04 -14.95 15.13
N PHE A 43 20.18 -14.61 15.74
CA PHE A 43 21.26 -13.87 15.10
C PHE A 43 22.63 -14.52 15.37
N GLY A 44 22.68 -15.86 15.39
CA GLY A 44 23.89 -16.64 15.65
C GLY A 44 25.07 -16.30 14.73
N THR A 45 24.81 -15.90 13.50
CA THR A 45 25.80 -15.40 12.53
C THR A 45 26.47 -14.11 13.01
N LEU A 46 25.71 -13.19 13.58
CA LEU A 46 26.19 -11.91 14.11
C LEU A 46 27.04 -12.09 15.38
N THR A 47 26.71 -13.08 16.23
CA THR A 47 27.47 -13.37 17.45
C THR A 47 28.82 -14.05 17.19
N ASN A 48 29.08 -14.51 15.97
CA ASN A 48 30.39 -15.02 15.56
C ASN A 48 31.34 -13.88 15.13
N GLU A 49 30.79 -12.75 14.67
CA GLU A 49 31.55 -11.62 14.15
C GLU A 49 31.73 -10.49 15.19
N TYR A 50 30.79 -10.34 16.13
CA TYR A 50 30.80 -9.28 17.14
C TYR A 50 30.41 -9.80 18.52
N ASP A 51 31.01 -9.25 19.57
CA ASP A 51 30.65 -9.58 20.94
C ASP A 51 29.28 -8.97 21.32
N LEU A 52 28.60 -9.61 22.27
CA LEU A 52 27.26 -9.20 22.70
C LEU A 52 27.24 -7.79 23.31
N GLY A 53 28.37 -7.31 23.85
CA GLY A 53 28.50 -5.96 24.37
C GLY A 53 28.43 -4.92 23.24
N THR A 54 29.22 -5.11 22.19
CA THR A 54 29.20 -4.26 20.99
C THR A 54 27.84 -4.28 20.30
N ILE A 55 27.23 -5.45 20.13
CA ILE A 55 25.87 -5.57 19.55
C ILE A 55 24.86 -4.81 20.42
N CYS A 56 24.91 -4.96 21.75
CA CYS A 56 23.98 -4.28 22.65
C CYS A 56 24.11 -2.74 22.57
N ASN A 57 25.33 -2.22 22.41
CA ASN A 57 25.58 -0.79 22.27
C ASN A 57 25.05 -0.27 20.94
N VAL A 58 25.36 -0.97 19.83
CA VAL A 58 24.88 -0.60 18.49
C VAL A 58 23.35 -0.67 18.41
N VAL A 59 22.73 -1.74 18.92
CA VAL A 59 21.26 -1.85 18.96
C VAL A 59 20.65 -0.71 19.78
N LYS A 60 21.28 -0.35 20.91
CA LYS A 60 20.80 0.76 21.72
C LYS A 60 20.87 2.08 20.94
N GLU A 61 21.98 2.37 20.28
CA GLU A 61 22.12 3.57 19.44
C GLU A 61 21.07 3.62 18.30
N LEU A 62 20.78 2.47 17.68
CA LEU A 62 19.76 2.37 16.63
C LEU A 62 18.33 2.52 17.18
N LEU A 63 18.06 2.01 18.39
CA LEU A 63 16.79 2.23 19.09
C LEU A 63 16.64 3.69 19.51
N ASP A 64 17.69 4.31 20.04
CA ASP A 64 17.70 5.73 20.41
C ASP A 64 17.48 6.61 19.18
N ALA A 65 18.06 6.23 18.02
CA ALA A 65 17.81 6.86 16.73
C ALA A 65 16.43 6.55 16.11
N GLY A 66 15.66 5.63 16.69
CA GLY A 66 14.33 5.23 16.20
C GLY A 66 14.36 4.48 14.86
N VAL A 67 15.51 3.89 14.50
CA VAL A 67 15.74 3.18 13.24
C VAL A 67 14.85 1.94 13.11
N PHE A 68 14.54 1.27 14.22
CA PHE A 68 13.63 0.11 14.24
C PHE A 68 12.14 0.50 14.26
N GLU A 69 11.83 1.78 14.48
CA GLU A 69 10.44 2.27 14.54
C GLU A 69 9.94 2.79 13.19
N SER A 70 10.86 3.18 12.30
CA SER A 70 10.54 3.78 11.01
C SER A 70 11.51 3.29 9.94
N ALA A 71 10.96 2.71 8.87
CA ALA A 71 11.72 2.33 7.69
C ALA A 71 12.43 3.55 7.06
N SER A 72 11.79 4.73 7.06
CA SER A 72 12.40 5.97 6.57
C SER A 72 13.62 6.41 7.39
N LYS A 73 13.60 6.22 8.72
CA LYS A 73 14.77 6.49 9.57
C LYS A 73 15.88 5.47 9.35
N ALA A 74 15.53 4.21 9.09
CA ALA A 74 16.50 3.19 8.69
C ALA A 74 17.13 3.49 7.33
N GLN A 75 16.33 3.96 6.36
CA GLN A 75 16.79 4.38 5.04
C GLN A 75 17.72 5.58 5.11
N ALA A 76 17.44 6.56 5.97
CA ALA A 76 18.31 7.70 6.20
C ALA A 76 19.67 7.29 6.81
N GLN A 77 19.70 6.28 7.70
CA GLN A 77 20.94 5.79 8.29
C GLN A 77 21.69 4.77 7.42
N PHE A 78 20.98 4.01 6.61
CA PHE A 78 21.53 2.97 5.74
C PHE A 78 21.04 3.10 4.30
N PRO A 79 21.36 4.20 3.58
CA PRO A 79 20.86 4.42 2.23
C PRO A 79 21.22 3.27 1.26
N GLU A 80 22.39 2.67 1.46
CA GLU A 80 22.89 1.54 0.67
C GLU A 80 22.02 0.28 0.75
N LEU A 81 21.24 0.08 1.83
CA LEU A 81 20.30 -1.04 1.93
C LEU A 81 19.10 -0.89 0.97
N PHE A 82 18.84 0.35 0.53
CA PHE A 82 17.69 0.71 -0.29
C PHE A 82 18.11 1.11 -1.72
N GLN A 83 19.39 1.48 -1.94
CA GLN A 83 19.94 1.93 -3.24
C GLN A 83 20.38 0.82 -4.20
N SER A 84 20.39 -0.46 -3.79
CA SER A 84 20.55 -1.58 -4.75
C SER A 84 19.25 -1.90 -5.51
N SER A 85 18.19 -1.13 -5.25
CA SER A 85 16.89 -1.18 -5.92
C SER A 85 16.65 0.09 -6.74
N ASP A 86 17.64 0.56 -7.49
CA ASP A 86 17.47 1.66 -8.45
C ASP A 86 16.70 1.15 -9.68
N GLY A 87 15.39 1.11 -9.48
CA GLY A 87 14.36 0.72 -10.41
C GLY A 87 12.99 1.19 -9.89
N SER A 88 12.91 2.45 -9.46
CA SER A 88 11.70 3.28 -9.44
C SER A 88 10.44 2.65 -8.82
N TRP A 89 10.35 2.55 -7.49
CA TRP A 89 9.04 2.40 -6.82
C TRP A 89 8.88 3.07 -5.45
N GLU A 90 9.84 3.84 -4.92
CA GLU A 90 9.63 4.61 -3.67
C GLU A 90 10.28 6.00 -3.74
N GLU A 91 9.83 6.81 -4.69
CA GLU A 91 9.81 8.27 -4.55
C GLU A 91 8.39 8.76 -4.77
N SER A 92 7.51 8.57 -3.79
CA SER A 92 6.23 9.31 -3.62
C SER A 92 5.59 9.04 -2.23
N GLU A 93 6.34 9.03 -1.13
CA GLU A 93 5.73 8.88 0.21
C GLU A 93 6.47 9.73 1.26
N PRO A 94 6.34 11.06 1.14
CA PRO A 94 5.76 11.85 2.22
C PRO A 94 4.40 12.43 1.81
N SER A 95 3.94 12.11 0.58
CA SER A 95 2.70 12.64 0.03
C SER A 95 1.50 11.88 0.55
N ASP A 96 1.41 10.54 0.57
CA ASP A 96 0.09 9.92 0.72
C ASP A 96 -0.36 9.72 2.18
N PHE A 97 0.53 9.67 3.18
CA PHE A 97 0.07 9.70 4.58
C PHE A 97 -0.28 11.12 5.04
N GLU A 98 0.50 12.12 4.62
CA GLU A 98 0.19 13.54 4.87
C GLU A 98 -1.00 13.98 4.01
N ALA A 99 -1.15 13.49 2.78
CA ALA A 99 -2.30 13.77 1.90
C ALA A 99 -3.52 12.97 2.30
N THR A 100 -3.45 11.73 2.79
CA THR A 100 -4.67 11.06 3.30
C THR A 100 -5.11 11.63 4.65
N LYS A 101 -4.19 12.14 5.48
CA LYS A 101 -4.51 12.89 6.69
C LYS A 101 -4.95 14.33 6.38
N SER A 102 -4.30 15.01 5.44
CA SER A 102 -4.67 16.33 4.94
C SER A 102 -5.94 16.29 4.10
N GLU A 103 -6.28 15.18 3.44
CA GLU A 103 -7.58 14.92 2.79
C GLU A 103 -8.64 14.57 3.83
N ALA A 104 -8.30 13.90 4.93
CA ALA A 104 -9.22 13.71 6.05
C ALA A 104 -9.52 15.06 6.73
N ASP A 105 -8.50 15.89 6.96
CA ASP A 105 -8.62 17.24 7.50
C ASP A 105 -9.25 18.21 6.48
N ALA A 106 -9.03 18.04 5.18
CA ALA A 106 -9.68 18.82 4.11
C ALA A 106 -11.11 18.36 3.85
N MET A 107 -11.45 17.08 4.05
CA MET A 107 -12.83 16.62 4.08
C MET A 107 -13.56 17.20 5.29
N GLU A 108 -12.92 17.32 6.45
CA GLU A 108 -13.50 17.99 7.62
C GLU A 108 -13.60 19.52 7.42
N ALA A 109 -12.61 20.16 6.78
CA ALA A 109 -12.63 21.60 6.49
C ALA A 109 -13.58 22.01 5.34
N MET A 110 -13.80 21.14 4.34
CA MET A 110 -14.83 21.35 3.31
C MET A 110 -16.25 21.18 3.87
N ILE A 111 -16.43 20.39 4.93
CA ILE A 111 -17.73 20.29 5.61
C ILE A 111 -18.11 21.65 6.24
N SER A 112 -17.15 22.43 6.74
CA SER A 112 -17.39 23.76 7.31
C SER A 112 -17.59 24.88 6.28
N SER A 113 -17.08 24.76 5.06
CA SER A 113 -17.23 25.81 4.01
C SER A 113 -18.49 25.67 3.17
N GLU A 114 -19.14 24.50 3.16
CA GLU A 114 -20.43 24.28 2.50
C GLU A 114 -21.65 24.47 3.43
N GLU A 115 -21.44 24.84 4.70
CA GLU A 115 -22.51 25.10 5.68
C GLU A 115 -23.29 26.39 5.42
N GLU A 116 -22.75 27.34 4.63
CA GLU A 116 -23.45 28.60 4.33
C GLU A 116 -24.37 28.55 3.09
N ASN A 117 -24.27 27.56 2.20
CA ASN A 117 -24.97 27.61 0.91
C ASN A 117 -26.19 26.68 0.77
N ILE A 118 -26.72 26.11 1.86
CA ILE A 118 -28.00 25.37 1.83
C ILE A 118 -28.91 25.87 2.95
N LYS A 119 -29.26 27.17 2.87
CA LYS A 119 -30.44 27.73 3.54
C LYS A 119 -31.16 28.71 2.60
N LYS A 120 -31.85 28.18 1.59
CA LYS A 120 -33.18 28.61 1.07
C LYS A 120 -33.46 27.95 -0.29
N PRO A 121 -34.70 27.48 -0.55
CA PRO A 121 -35.13 27.11 -1.88
C PRO A 121 -35.49 28.38 -2.64
N ASP A 122 -34.92 28.57 -3.83
CA ASP A 122 -35.40 29.58 -4.76
C ASP A 122 -35.60 28.98 -6.13
N VAL A 123 -36.54 29.59 -6.82
CA VAL A 123 -37.46 29.03 -7.79
C VAL A 123 -36.82 28.79 -9.16
N LEU A 124 -37.43 27.84 -9.88
CA LEU A 124 -37.18 27.45 -11.26
C LEU A 124 -37.01 28.64 -12.22
N ASP A 125 -36.08 28.53 -13.16
CA ASP A 125 -36.43 28.72 -14.57
C ASP A 125 -35.49 27.95 -15.54
N PRO A 126 -36.02 27.32 -16.60
CA PRO A 126 -35.31 26.34 -17.41
C PRO A 126 -34.74 26.96 -18.71
N LYS A 127 -33.49 26.62 -19.04
CA LYS A 127 -33.02 26.70 -20.45
C LYS A 127 -32.46 25.36 -20.91
N ILE A 128 -33.34 24.67 -21.64
CA ILE A 128 -33.04 23.62 -22.59
C ILE A 128 -32.20 24.23 -23.74
N SER A 129 -31.05 23.65 -24.08
CA SER A 129 -30.55 23.63 -25.46
C SER A 129 -29.47 22.55 -25.67
N GLN A 130 -29.95 21.35 -26.00
CA GLN A 130 -29.56 20.50 -27.12
C GLN A 130 -28.09 20.39 -27.61
N CYS A 131 -27.72 19.12 -27.78
CA CYS A 131 -26.72 18.52 -28.66
C CYS A 131 -26.63 19.14 -30.07
N GLY A 132 -25.41 19.35 -30.56
CA GLY A 132 -25.08 19.70 -31.93
C GLY A 132 -23.66 19.24 -32.30
N LYS A 133 -23.55 18.53 -33.42
CA LYS A 133 -22.38 17.86 -34.00
C LYS A 133 -21.38 18.84 -34.65
N SER A 134 -20.25 18.27 -35.10
CA SER A 134 -19.18 18.75 -36.02
C SER A 134 -17.84 18.99 -35.30
N ASP A 135 -16.65 18.67 -35.81
CA ASP A 135 -16.24 17.97 -37.03
C ASP A 135 -14.81 17.44 -36.84
N LEU A 136 -14.51 16.41 -37.63
CA LEU A 136 -13.22 15.75 -37.80
C LEU A 136 -12.18 16.69 -38.44
N LYS A 137 -11.00 16.87 -37.80
CA LYS A 137 -9.75 17.20 -38.52
C LYS A 137 -8.54 16.47 -37.96
N THR A 138 -8.07 15.55 -38.78
CA THR A 138 -6.76 14.88 -38.80
C THR A 138 -5.61 15.88 -38.92
N ALA A 139 -4.53 15.66 -38.16
CA ALA A 139 -3.20 16.14 -38.52
C ALA A 139 -2.13 15.12 -38.08
N ASN A 140 -1.50 14.50 -39.07
CA ASN A 140 -0.30 13.69 -39.00
C ASN A 140 0.90 14.55 -38.56
N GLY A 141 1.76 14.00 -37.71
CA GLY A 141 3.05 14.60 -37.35
C GLY A 141 3.99 13.53 -36.80
N ARG A 142 4.62 12.78 -37.71
CA ARG A 142 5.63 11.75 -37.44
C ARG A 142 6.99 12.46 -37.40
N THR A 143 7.66 12.46 -36.26
CA THR A 143 9.03 12.96 -36.15
C THR A 143 9.93 11.85 -35.60
N GLU A 144 10.69 11.26 -36.51
CA GLU A 144 11.85 10.43 -36.21
C GLU A 144 12.94 11.26 -35.52
N LEU A 145 13.52 10.76 -34.43
CA LEU A 145 14.83 11.21 -33.96
C LEU A 145 15.69 10.02 -33.56
N SER A 146 16.38 9.53 -34.59
CA SER A 146 17.75 9.00 -34.65
C SER A 146 18.42 8.61 -33.32
N LEU A 147 18.67 7.30 -33.21
CA LEU A 147 19.76 6.71 -32.44
C LEU A 147 21.10 7.39 -32.81
N LYS A 148 21.84 7.88 -31.82
CA LYS A 148 23.27 8.14 -31.91
C LYS A 148 23.95 7.52 -30.68
N CYS A 149 24.66 6.42 -30.90
CA CYS A 149 25.65 5.90 -29.96
C CYS A 149 26.92 6.77 -30.02
N PRO A 150 27.52 7.12 -28.87
CA PRO A 150 28.95 7.42 -28.80
C PRO A 150 29.71 6.15 -28.40
N THR A 151 30.56 5.68 -29.31
CA THR A 151 31.67 4.79 -29.00
C THR A 151 32.78 5.61 -28.36
N ILE A 152 33.38 5.10 -27.27
CA ILE A 152 34.82 5.07 -26.92
C ILE A 152 34.96 5.03 -25.39
N GLY A 153 35.69 4.02 -24.92
CA GLY A 153 36.32 4.05 -23.61
C GLY A 153 36.37 2.69 -22.90
N SER A 154 37.13 1.73 -23.44
CA SER A 154 37.57 0.57 -22.67
C SER A 154 38.28 1.06 -21.40
N ARG A 155 37.61 0.96 -20.26
CA ARG A 155 38.23 1.12 -18.94
C ARG A 155 37.89 -0.14 -18.14
N THR A 156 38.89 -0.99 -17.99
CA THR A 156 38.90 -2.17 -17.13
C THR A 156 38.54 -1.74 -15.70
N LEU A 157 37.28 -1.98 -15.31
CA LEU A 157 36.85 -1.85 -13.92
C LEU A 157 37.20 -3.16 -13.22
N ASN A 158 38.16 -3.09 -12.31
CA ASN A 158 38.49 -4.16 -11.38
C ASN A 158 37.24 -4.49 -10.54
N LEU A 159 36.61 -5.62 -10.83
CA LEU A 159 35.49 -6.17 -10.07
C LEU A 159 36.03 -6.76 -8.75
N PRO A 160 35.46 -6.41 -7.57
CA PRO A 160 35.68 -7.17 -6.35
C PRO A 160 35.10 -8.60 -6.51
N PRO A 161 35.54 -9.58 -5.69
CA PRO A 161 35.02 -10.94 -5.76
C PRO A 161 33.50 -10.94 -5.61
N ALA A 162 32.80 -11.46 -6.62
CA ALA A 162 31.35 -11.55 -6.64
C ALA A 162 30.84 -12.35 -5.43
N THR A 163 30.37 -11.65 -4.40
CA THR A 163 29.43 -12.23 -3.45
C THR A 163 28.14 -12.48 -4.23
N LEU A 164 27.77 -13.74 -4.38
CA LEU A 164 26.51 -14.18 -4.99
C LEU A 164 25.34 -13.73 -4.10
N VAL A 165 24.93 -12.47 -4.23
CA VAL A 165 23.67 -12.00 -3.66
C VAL A 165 22.56 -12.64 -4.49
N THR A 166 21.78 -13.51 -3.85
CA THR A 166 20.61 -14.15 -4.46
C THR A 166 19.57 -13.06 -4.75
N PRO A 167 19.08 -12.90 -6.00
CA PRO A 167 17.97 -12.00 -6.28
C PRO A 167 16.72 -12.50 -5.55
N THR A 168 16.14 -11.67 -4.68
CA THR A 168 14.88 -11.98 -4.00
C THR A 168 13.73 -11.59 -4.92
N LEU A 169 12.67 -12.41 -5.02
CA LEU A 169 11.53 -12.12 -5.90
C LEU A 169 10.48 -11.21 -5.21
N HIS A 170 10.87 -10.48 -4.16
CA HIS A 170 9.97 -9.65 -3.37
C HIS A 170 9.92 -8.20 -3.89
N PRO A 171 8.75 -7.51 -3.82
CA PRO A 171 7.47 -7.93 -3.25
C PRO A 171 6.54 -8.65 -4.26
N LEU A 172 5.76 -9.62 -3.79
CA LEU A 172 4.76 -10.31 -4.61
C LEU A 172 3.61 -9.36 -4.97
N SER A 173 3.38 -9.16 -6.26
CA SER A 173 2.25 -8.39 -6.81
C SER A 173 1.37 -9.28 -7.68
N LEU A 174 0.09 -8.90 -7.84
CA LEU A 174 -0.76 -9.53 -8.83
C LEU A 174 -0.41 -9.00 -10.23
N PRO A 175 -0.59 -9.80 -11.29
CA PRO A 175 -0.52 -9.28 -12.65
C PRO A 175 -1.43 -8.05 -12.80
N TYR A 176 -0.89 -6.99 -13.40
CA TYR A 176 -1.55 -5.68 -13.51
C TYR A 176 -3.02 -5.76 -13.94
N LYS A 177 -3.29 -6.49 -15.04
CA LYS A 177 -4.65 -6.63 -15.59
C LYS A 177 -5.60 -7.30 -14.60
N THR A 178 -5.12 -8.27 -13.82
CA THR A 178 -5.90 -8.96 -12.79
C THR A 178 -6.25 -8.02 -11.66
N GLN A 179 -5.26 -7.28 -11.14
CA GLN A 179 -5.50 -6.31 -10.07
C GLN A 179 -6.50 -5.23 -10.49
N HIS A 180 -6.29 -4.61 -11.66
CA HIS A 180 -7.15 -3.54 -12.13
C HIS A 180 -8.60 -4.01 -12.32
N ARG A 181 -8.81 -5.17 -12.96
CA ARG A 181 -10.15 -5.75 -13.13
C ARG A 181 -10.82 -6.06 -11.79
N LEU A 182 -10.08 -6.68 -10.87
CA LEU A 182 -10.57 -7.01 -9.54
C LEU A 182 -11.04 -5.77 -8.78
N LEU A 183 -10.20 -4.73 -8.72
CA LEU A 183 -10.54 -3.49 -8.01
C LEU A 183 -11.69 -2.74 -8.68
N THR A 184 -11.79 -2.79 -10.01
CA THR A 184 -12.91 -2.19 -10.75
C THR A 184 -14.23 -2.90 -10.43
N ILE A 185 -14.25 -4.24 -10.41
CA ILE A 185 -15.43 -5.02 -10.04
C ILE A 185 -15.87 -4.68 -8.61
N ILE A 186 -14.93 -4.61 -7.67
CA ILE A 186 -15.23 -4.26 -6.28
C ILE A 186 -15.78 -2.84 -6.19
N GLN A 187 -15.22 -1.87 -6.91
CA GLN A 187 -15.73 -0.51 -6.93
C GLN A 187 -17.19 -0.45 -7.38
N VAL A 188 -17.54 -1.12 -8.48
CA VAL A 188 -18.93 -1.16 -8.98
C VAL A 188 -19.88 -1.76 -7.94
N ILE A 189 -19.52 -2.90 -7.34
CA ILE A 189 -20.32 -3.54 -6.29
C ILE A 189 -20.56 -2.59 -5.12
N LEU A 190 -19.55 -1.81 -4.72
CA LEU A 190 -19.67 -0.85 -3.63
C LEU A 190 -20.52 0.36 -4.00
N GLU A 191 -20.39 0.88 -5.22
CA GLU A 191 -21.24 1.99 -5.71
C GLU A 191 -22.71 1.59 -5.75
N GLU A 192 -23.02 0.39 -6.24
CA GLU A 192 -24.36 -0.18 -6.20
C GLU A 192 -24.88 -0.33 -4.76
N CYS A 193 -24.05 -0.86 -3.85
CA CYS A 193 -24.40 -1.02 -2.44
C CYS A 193 -24.70 0.33 -1.78
N CYS A 194 -23.88 1.35 -2.04
CA CYS A 194 -24.08 2.69 -1.51
C CYS A 194 -25.32 3.35 -2.12
N PHE A 195 -25.60 3.13 -3.39
CA PHE A 195 -26.79 3.66 -4.06
C PHE A 195 -28.08 3.09 -3.49
N ASP A 196 -28.18 1.77 -3.35
CA ASP A 196 -29.36 1.14 -2.75
C ASP A 196 -29.57 1.59 -1.29
N PHE A 197 -28.48 1.71 -0.53
CA PHE A 197 -28.51 2.28 0.82
C PHE A 197 -28.99 3.74 0.81
N GLY A 198 -28.45 4.57 -0.08
CA GLY A 198 -28.82 5.98 -0.20
C GLY A 198 -30.27 6.17 -0.63
N ARG A 199 -30.82 5.30 -1.49
CA ARG A 199 -32.24 5.33 -1.85
C ARG A 199 -33.16 5.07 -0.65
N LEU A 200 -32.75 4.18 0.25
CA LEU A 200 -33.53 3.84 1.42
C LEU A 200 -33.45 4.93 2.51
N TRP A 201 -32.26 5.49 2.71
CA TRP A 201 -31.97 6.31 3.89
C TRP A 201 -31.74 7.79 3.62
N LEU A 202 -31.36 8.14 2.39
CA LEU A 202 -31.00 9.50 1.98
C LEU A 202 -31.71 9.92 0.67
N PRO A 203 -33.02 9.66 0.50
CA PRO A 203 -33.71 9.92 -0.77
C PRO A 203 -33.71 11.41 -1.15
N GLU A 204 -33.82 12.31 -0.18
CA GLU A 204 -33.77 13.75 -0.41
C GLU A 204 -32.41 14.21 -0.93
N VAL A 205 -31.32 13.59 -0.46
CA VAL A 205 -29.95 13.88 -0.93
C VAL A 205 -29.78 13.46 -2.39
N LEU A 206 -30.36 12.33 -2.78
CA LEU A 206 -30.33 11.86 -4.16
C LEU A 206 -31.16 12.72 -5.09
N LYS A 207 -32.37 13.12 -4.64
CA LYS A 207 -33.27 14.00 -5.38
C LYS A 207 -32.65 15.38 -5.61
N ALA A 208 -32.07 15.98 -4.57
CA ALA A 208 -31.39 17.28 -4.66
C ALA A 208 -30.18 17.27 -5.61
N ARG A 209 -29.61 16.09 -5.89
CA ARG A 209 -28.45 15.92 -6.77
C ARG A 209 -28.81 15.36 -8.15
N SER A 210 -30.11 15.19 -8.44
CA SER A 210 -30.60 14.57 -9.68
C SER A 210 -29.93 13.22 -9.99
N CYS A 211 -29.61 12.45 -8.94
CA CYS A 211 -28.91 11.17 -9.09
C CYS A 211 -29.96 10.05 -9.21
N GLU A 212 -30.23 9.65 -10.45
CA GLU A 212 -31.27 8.65 -10.75
C GLU A 212 -30.71 7.23 -10.95
N CYS A 213 -29.41 7.09 -11.18
CA CYS A 213 -28.77 5.79 -11.40
C CYS A 213 -27.51 5.57 -10.54
N VAL A 214 -27.08 4.32 -10.43
CA VAL A 214 -25.90 3.93 -9.64
C VAL A 214 -24.65 4.64 -10.13
N GLU A 215 -24.52 4.77 -11.46
CA GLU A 215 -23.37 5.36 -12.14
C GLU A 215 -23.28 6.89 -11.97
N SER A 216 -24.34 7.53 -11.45
CA SER A 216 -24.37 8.98 -11.21
C SER A 216 -23.48 9.42 -10.05
N ILE A 217 -23.10 8.49 -9.16
CA ILE A 217 -22.32 8.80 -7.96
C ILE A 217 -21.17 7.81 -7.80
N GLU A 218 -19.96 8.32 -7.97
CA GLU A 218 -18.74 7.55 -7.77
C GLU A 218 -18.49 7.23 -6.28
N LEU A 219 -17.75 6.15 -6.00
CA LEU A 219 -17.52 5.65 -4.65
C LEU A 219 -16.96 6.69 -3.66
N THR A 220 -16.00 7.53 -4.07
CA THR A 220 -15.47 8.61 -3.20
C THR A 220 -16.51 9.67 -2.86
N ARG A 221 -17.47 9.91 -3.74
CA ARG A 221 -18.56 10.84 -3.44
C ARG A 221 -19.52 10.20 -2.44
N TRP A 222 -19.76 8.90 -2.55
CA TRP A 222 -20.50 8.13 -1.55
C TRP A 222 -19.87 8.17 -0.16
N THR A 223 -18.56 7.97 -0.05
CA THR A 223 -17.91 8.02 1.27
C THR A 223 -18.10 9.37 1.95
N ARG A 224 -18.05 10.48 1.19
CA ARG A 224 -18.31 11.83 1.72
C ARG A 224 -19.77 12.04 2.13
N ILE A 225 -20.71 11.61 1.29
CA ILE A 225 -22.16 11.67 1.60
C ILE A 225 -22.43 10.90 2.89
N LEU A 226 -21.94 9.66 2.99
CA LEU A 226 -22.18 8.81 4.15
C LEU A 226 -21.53 9.37 5.41
N VAL A 227 -20.31 9.92 5.34
CA VAL A 227 -19.68 10.61 6.50
C VAL A 227 -20.50 11.81 6.97
N ARG A 228 -21.10 12.58 6.04
CA ARG A 228 -21.89 13.77 6.38
C ARG A 228 -23.20 13.41 7.06
N TYR A 229 -23.93 12.44 6.52
CA TYR A 229 -25.28 12.12 6.99
C TYR A 229 -25.33 10.96 7.99
N CYS A 230 -24.20 10.31 8.31
CA CYS A 230 -24.23 9.14 9.20
C CYS A 230 -24.79 9.42 10.60
N LYS A 231 -24.70 10.67 11.08
CA LYS A 231 -25.22 11.07 12.40
C LYS A 231 -26.74 11.19 12.41
N ASP A 232 -27.35 11.45 11.24
CA ASP A 232 -28.79 11.62 11.08
C ASP A 232 -29.49 10.27 10.80
N LEU A 233 -28.72 9.21 10.56
CA LEU A 233 -29.24 7.88 10.32
C LEU A 233 -29.73 7.24 11.63
N PRO A 234 -30.84 6.49 11.59
CA PRO A 234 -31.22 5.66 12.72
C PRO A 234 -30.12 4.65 13.07
N SER A 235 -29.95 4.34 14.34
CA SER A 235 -28.92 3.40 14.82
C SER A 235 -29.02 2.01 14.17
N TRP A 236 -30.23 1.61 13.75
CA TRP A 236 -30.49 0.35 13.07
C TRP A 236 -30.30 0.40 11.55
N ALA A 237 -29.99 1.55 10.96
CA ALA A 237 -29.68 1.65 9.53
C ALA A 237 -28.40 0.90 9.19
N THR A 238 -27.43 0.92 10.10
CA THR A 238 -26.12 0.27 9.94
C THR A 238 -25.94 -0.92 10.88
N THR A 239 -25.02 -1.82 10.54
CA THR A 239 -24.54 -2.88 11.43
C THR A 239 -23.28 -2.41 12.15
N GLU A 240 -23.24 -2.55 13.47
CA GLU A 240 -22.01 -2.32 14.23
C GLU A 240 -21.04 -3.50 14.06
N ILE A 241 -19.78 -3.20 13.76
CA ILE A 241 -18.70 -4.18 13.74
C ILE A 241 -17.82 -3.93 14.97
N PRO A 242 -17.62 -4.92 15.86
CA PRO A 242 -16.80 -4.74 17.06
C PRO A 242 -15.39 -4.21 16.72
N GLY A 243 -15.02 -3.09 17.34
CA GLY A 243 -13.70 -2.48 17.19
C GLY A 243 -13.46 -1.75 15.86
N VAL A 244 -14.49 -1.57 15.02
CA VAL A 244 -14.37 -0.86 13.73
C VAL A 244 -15.48 0.18 13.62
N SER A 245 -15.10 1.47 13.57
CA SER A 245 -16.10 2.53 13.40
C SER A 245 -16.56 2.62 11.95
N PHE A 246 -17.80 3.09 11.73
CA PHE A 246 -18.32 3.29 10.37
C PHE A 246 -17.44 4.26 9.56
N ARG A 247 -16.91 5.32 10.20
CA ARG A 247 -15.99 6.27 9.57
C ARG A 247 -14.69 5.61 9.13
N ASP A 248 -14.14 4.69 9.92
CA ASP A 248 -12.93 3.94 9.52
C ASP A 248 -13.19 3.06 8.29
N VAL A 249 -14.38 2.45 8.20
CA VAL A 249 -14.77 1.65 7.03
C VAL A 249 -14.88 2.50 5.77
N LEU A 250 -15.51 3.68 5.88
CA LEU A 250 -15.62 4.63 4.76
C LEU A 250 -14.24 5.15 4.32
N PHE A 251 -13.37 5.47 5.27
CA PHE A 251 -12.01 5.91 4.99
C PHE A 251 -11.19 4.83 4.27
N LYS A 252 -11.22 3.59 4.75
CA LYS A 252 -10.53 2.48 4.07
C LYS A 252 -11.09 2.19 2.69
N THR A 253 -12.40 2.39 2.50
CA THR A 253 -13.06 2.23 1.20
C THR A 253 -12.60 3.28 0.18
N HIS A 254 -12.35 4.51 0.62
CA HIS A 254 -11.84 5.58 -0.26
C HIS A 254 -10.52 5.17 -0.95
N GLN A 255 -9.64 4.46 -0.24
CA GLN A 255 -8.37 3.96 -0.79
C GLN A 255 -8.57 2.99 -1.97
N ILE A 256 -9.73 2.32 -2.04
CA ILE A 256 -10.07 1.39 -3.13
C ILE A 256 -10.16 2.14 -4.46
N ARG A 257 -10.90 3.25 -4.48
CA ARG A 257 -11.03 4.07 -5.68
C ARG A 257 -9.70 4.73 -6.05
N HIS A 258 -8.99 5.31 -5.08
CA HIS A 258 -7.69 5.94 -5.35
C HIS A 258 -6.74 4.98 -6.08
N THR A 259 -6.58 3.77 -5.56
CA THR A 259 -5.73 2.74 -6.17
C THR A 259 -6.24 2.29 -7.54
N ALA A 260 -7.55 2.13 -7.72
CA ALA A 260 -8.16 1.67 -8.97
C ALA A 260 -8.06 2.72 -10.10
N VAL A 261 -8.35 3.99 -9.77
CA VAL A 261 -8.36 5.12 -10.70
C VAL A 261 -6.96 5.53 -11.12
N HIS A 262 -6.02 5.61 -10.18
CA HIS A 262 -4.62 5.90 -10.48
C HIS A 262 -3.87 4.68 -11.01
N ARG A 263 -4.54 3.52 -11.11
CA ARG A 263 -4.01 2.28 -11.67
C ARG A 263 -2.67 1.87 -11.04
N GLN A 264 -2.50 2.17 -9.75
CA GLN A 264 -1.27 1.90 -9.02
C GLN A 264 -1.16 0.40 -8.75
N LEU A 265 -0.03 -0.20 -9.09
CA LEU A 265 0.28 -1.57 -8.67
C LEU A 265 0.50 -1.59 -7.16
N VAL A 266 -0.15 -2.54 -6.47
CA VAL A 266 -0.03 -2.69 -5.03
C VAL A 266 0.32 -4.12 -4.67
N SER A 267 0.92 -4.30 -3.48
CA SER A 267 1.25 -5.63 -2.98
C SER A 267 -0.01 -6.49 -2.78
N VAL A 268 0.15 -7.81 -2.89
CA VAL A 268 -0.94 -8.76 -2.63
C VAL A 268 -1.60 -8.56 -1.25
N CYS A 269 -0.81 -8.16 -0.24
CA CYS A 269 -1.30 -7.89 1.10
C CYS A 269 -2.19 -6.62 1.16
N LYS A 270 -1.90 -5.61 0.33
CA LYS A 270 -2.74 -4.41 0.26
C LYS A 270 -4.04 -4.70 -0.50
N VAL A 271 -3.99 -5.50 -1.57
CA VAL A 271 -5.20 -5.98 -2.27
C VAL A 271 -6.13 -6.72 -1.30
N GLU A 272 -5.59 -7.64 -0.49
CA GLU A 272 -6.37 -8.38 0.51
C GLU A 272 -7.11 -7.45 1.49
N LYS A 273 -6.40 -6.46 2.05
CA LYS A 273 -7.00 -5.45 2.95
C LYS A 273 -8.06 -4.58 2.29
N MET A 274 -7.92 -4.30 0.99
CA MET A 274 -8.92 -3.55 0.23
C MET A 274 -10.20 -4.38 0.07
N ILE A 275 -10.08 -5.68 -0.23
CA ILE A 275 -11.23 -6.59 -0.30
C ILE A 275 -11.91 -6.73 1.07
N GLU A 276 -11.13 -6.84 2.16
CA GLU A 276 -11.65 -6.85 3.53
C GLU A 276 -12.45 -5.58 3.87
N SER A 277 -11.94 -4.44 3.45
CA SER A 277 -12.60 -3.14 3.66
C SER A 277 -13.92 -3.05 2.89
N ALA A 278 -13.94 -3.56 1.65
CA ALA A 278 -15.15 -3.66 0.85
C ALA A 278 -16.20 -4.62 1.47
N ALA A 279 -15.74 -5.76 1.99
CA ALA A 279 -16.61 -6.70 2.70
C ALA A 279 -17.18 -6.09 3.99
N SER A 280 -16.38 -5.29 4.69
CA SER A 280 -16.81 -4.55 5.88
C SER A 280 -17.88 -3.52 5.52
N LEU A 281 -17.68 -2.73 4.45
CA LEU A 281 -18.66 -1.72 4.04
C LEU A 281 -20.01 -2.34 3.71
N THR A 282 -20.05 -3.37 2.87
CA THR A 282 -21.30 -4.06 2.52
C THR A 282 -21.98 -4.69 3.75
N THR A 283 -21.19 -5.13 4.75
CA THR A 283 -21.73 -5.64 6.02
C THR A 283 -22.35 -4.52 6.87
N VAL A 284 -21.66 -3.38 6.99
CA VAL A 284 -22.17 -2.21 7.72
C VAL A 284 -23.43 -1.67 7.07
N LEU A 285 -23.49 -1.61 5.74
CA LEU A 285 -24.67 -1.17 4.99
C LEU A 285 -25.78 -2.23 4.86
N LYS A 286 -25.63 -3.39 5.53
CA LYS A 286 -26.61 -4.49 5.56
C LYS A 286 -26.91 -5.14 4.21
N ASP A 287 -26.05 -4.99 3.21
CA ASP A 287 -26.19 -5.65 1.92
C ASP A 287 -25.60 -7.07 1.97
N THR A 288 -26.41 -8.02 2.43
CA THR A 288 -25.97 -9.41 2.59
C THR A 288 -25.63 -10.10 1.27
N SER A 289 -26.24 -9.69 0.16
CA SER A 289 -26.05 -10.29 -1.16
C SER A 289 -24.67 -9.91 -1.71
N ARG A 290 -24.40 -8.61 -1.85
CA ARG A 290 -23.10 -8.11 -2.33
C ARG A 290 -21.98 -8.46 -1.36
N SER A 291 -22.25 -8.48 -0.05
CA SER A 291 -21.27 -8.90 0.95
C SER A 291 -20.85 -10.37 0.80
N LYS A 292 -21.76 -11.28 0.44
CA LYS A 292 -21.42 -12.68 0.11
C LYS A 292 -20.54 -12.76 -1.15
N ASN A 293 -20.84 -11.98 -2.17
CA ASN A 293 -20.06 -11.94 -3.42
C ASN A 293 -18.62 -11.46 -3.16
N ILE A 294 -18.44 -10.37 -2.40
CA ILE A 294 -17.11 -9.88 -2.04
C ILE A 294 -16.34 -10.91 -1.21
N ARG A 295 -16.99 -11.59 -0.25
CA ARG A 295 -16.34 -12.66 0.53
C ARG A 295 -15.96 -13.88 -0.30
N LEU A 296 -16.70 -14.20 -1.36
CA LEU A 296 -16.29 -15.23 -2.32
C LEU A 296 -15.02 -14.81 -3.05
N ILE A 297 -15.01 -13.60 -3.62
CA ILE A 297 -13.85 -13.00 -4.28
C ILE A 297 -12.64 -13.01 -3.33
N GLN A 298 -12.82 -12.62 -2.07
CA GLN A 298 -11.76 -12.61 -1.07
C GLN A 298 -11.14 -13.99 -0.89
N ARG A 299 -11.97 -15.03 -0.70
CA ARG A 299 -11.49 -16.41 -0.51
C ARG A 299 -10.68 -16.89 -1.71
N GLU A 300 -11.16 -16.62 -2.92
CA GLU A 300 -10.47 -17.02 -4.15
C GLU A 300 -9.14 -16.29 -4.32
N VAL A 301 -9.11 -14.98 -4.12
CA VAL A 301 -7.90 -14.15 -4.23
C VAL A 301 -6.88 -14.57 -3.18
N VAL A 302 -7.28 -14.77 -1.92
CA VAL A 302 -6.38 -15.23 -0.85
C VAL A 302 -5.83 -16.62 -1.14
N ALA A 303 -6.66 -17.55 -1.64
CA ALA A 303 -6.19 -18.89 -2.03
C ALA A 303 -5.14 -18.81 -3.15
N LYS A 304 -5.38 -17.98 -4.17
CA LYS A 304 -4.43 -17.79 -5.28
C LYS A 304 -3.15 -17.07 -4.84
N ILE A 305 -3.23 -16.09 -3.94
CA ILE A 305 -2.06 -15.45 -3.35
C ILE A 305 -1.21 -16.46 -2.58
N LYS A 306 -1.82 -17.36 -1.79
CA LYS A 306 -1.10 -18.43 -1.08
C LYS A 306 -0.39 -19.37 -2.05
N GLU A 307 -1.05 -19.76 -3.14
CA GLU A 307 -0.46 -20.59 -4.19
C GLU A 307 0.74 -19.90 -4.84
N LEU A 308 0.61 -18.62 -5.22
CA LEU A 308 1.69 -17.81 -5.79
C LEU A 308 2.88 -17.69 -4.83
N LYS A 309 2.63 -17.44 -3.54
CA LYS A 309 3.69 -17.39 -2.51
C LYS A 309 4.43 -18.72 -2.39
N ARG A 310 3.73 -19.85 -2.44
CA ARG A 310 4.36 -21.19 -2.39
C ARG A 310 5.28 -21.40 -3.60
N VAL A 311 4.77 -21.12 -4.80
CA VAL A 311 5.55 -21.28 -6.05
C VAL A 311 6.78 -20.38 -6.05
N GLN A 312 6.64 -19.14 -5.59
CA GLN A 312 7.75 -18.21 -5.45
C GLN A 312 8.84 -18.77 -4.53
N ASN A 313 8.47 -19.21 -3.32
CA ASN A 313 9.43 -19.76 -2.36
C ASN A 313 10.16 -20.99 -2.92
N GLU A 314 9.45 -21.87 -3.64
CA GLU A 314 10.06 -23.05 -4.29
C GLU A 314 11.07 -22.67 -5.37
N LEU A 315 10.78 -21.63 -6.16
CA LEU A 315 11.71 -21.11 -7.16
C LEU A 315 12.93 -20.46 -6.51
N GLU A 316 12.74 -19.71 -5.43
CA GLU A 316 13.85 -19.11 -4.67
C GLU A 316 14.75 -20.18 -4.04
N THR A 317 14.17 -21.24 -3.46
CA THR A 317 14.95 -22.38 -2.93
C THR A 317 15.77 -23.06 -4.04
N LYS A 318 15.15 -23.39 -5.17
CA LYS A 318 15.84 -24.00 -6.32
C LYS A 318 16.93 -23.10 -6.90
N MET A 319 16.68 -21.79 -6.95
CA MET A 319 17.68 -20.81 -7.41
C MET A 319 18.88 -20.78 -6.46
N SER A 320 18.62 -20.75 -5.15
CA SER A 320 19.66 -20.79 -4.12
C SER A 320 20.49 -22.08 -4.20
N GLU A 321 19.84 -23.23 -4.30
CA GLU A 321 20.51 -24.54 -4.47
C GLU A 321 21.45 -24.55 -5.68
N LYS A 322 20.98 -24.10 -6.85
CA LYS A 322 21.80 -24.03 -8.07
C LYS A 322 22.99 -23.07 -7.92
N LEU A 323 22.78 -21.92 -7.27
CA LEU A 323 23.87 -20.97 -7.03
C LEU A 323 24.93 -21.55 -6.07
N THR A 324 24.51 -22.27 -5.03
CA THR A 324 25.46 -22.95 -4.12
C THR A 324 26.25 -24.06 -4.82
N ALA A 325 25.60 -24.86 -5.69
CA ALA A 325 26.27 -25.88 -6.47
C ALA A 325 27.37 -25.29 -7.38
N ILE A 326 27.06 -24.23 -8.12
CA ILE A 326 28.04 -23.54 -8.99
C ILE A 326 29.20 -22.94 -8.17
N ALA A 327 28.91 -22.37 -7.00
CA ALA A 327 29.94 -21.82 -6.13
C ALA A 327 30.89 -22.92 -5.62
N SER A 328 30.36 -24.09 -5.27
CA SER A 328 31.14 -25.24 -4.80
C SER A 328 32.05 -25.81 -5.91
N GLU A 329 31.56 -25.96 -7.14
CA GLU A 329 32.38 -26.40 -8.29
C GLU A 329 33.54 -25.44 -8.58
N LYS A 330 33.30 -24.13 -8.52
CA LYS A 330 34.35 -23.12 -8.75
C LYS A 330 35.40 -23.09 -7.64
N SER A 331 35.06 -23.48 -6.41
CA SER A 331 36.02 -23.56 -5.30
C SER A 331 36.93 -24.80 -5.38
N PHE A 332 36.50 -25.85 -6.10
CA PHE A 332 37.28 -27.08 -6.27
C PHE A 332 38.31 -27.01 -7.41
N VAL A 333 38.21 -26.00 -8.30
CA VAL A 333 39.07 -25.81 -9.48
C VAL A 333 40.21 -24.79 -9.21
N ARG A 334 40.44 -24.41 -7.96
CA ARG A 334 41.57 -23.55 -7.53
C ARG A 334 42.53 -24.30 -6.64
#